data_AF-A4SC61-F1
#
_entry.id   AF-A4SC61-F1
#
_cell.length_a   1.000
_cell.length_b   1.000
_cell.length_c   1.000
_cell.angle_alpha   90.00
_cell.angle_beta   90.00
_cell.angle_gamma   90.00
#
_symmetry.space_group_name_H-M   'P 1'
#
loop_
_entity.id
_entity.type
_entity.pdbx_description
1 polymer ?
#
loop_
_entity_poly.entity_id
_entity_poly.type
_entity_poly.pdbx_seq_one_letter_code
_entity_poly.pdbx_strand_id
1 'polypeptide(L)'
;MYEELIGLVQQAIDASERWAETGWPVAFGSRNVSVPSLKEAEALPRTAVFRREAVNYWKQVQLTGADAAASGRKALRALKQGDLELAAGALYFCRYQEAPFASSTSTWTKLYDAVLNKAA
;
A
#
# COMPACT_ATOMS: atom_id res chain seq x y z
N MET A 1 5.25 -4.57 -25.72
CA MET A 1 4.29 -3.84 -24.87
C MET A 1 4.45 -4.32 -23.43
N TYR A 2 4.35 -3.44 -22.44
CA TYR A 2 4.61 -3.76 -21.02
C TYR A 2 3.45 -4.51 -20.34
N GLU A 3 2.80 -5.46 -21.03
CA GLU A 3 1.52 -6.04 -20.59
C GLU A 3 1.58 -6.72 -19.21
N GLU A 4 2.64 -7.51 -18.98
CA GLU A 4 2.86 -8.15 -17.68
C GLU A 4 2.99 -7.13 -16.56
N LEU A 5 3.80 -6.09 -16.78
CA LEU A 5 4.02 -5.01 -15.81
C LEU A 5 2.75 -4.19 -15.57
N ILE A 6 1.97 -3.92 -16.62
CA ILE A 6 0.66 -3.27 -16.54
C ILE A 6 -0.28 -4.10 -15.66
N GLY A 7 -0.29 -5.43 -15.84
CA GLY A 7 -1.06 -6.35 -15.02
C GLY A 7 -0.65 -6.31 -13.54
N LEU A 8 0.66 -6.35 -13.26
CA LEU A 8 1.18 -6.29 -11.90
C LEU A 8 0.90 -4.93 -11.22
N VAL A 9 1.01 -3.81 -11.96
CA VAL A 9 0.64 -2.49 -11.44
C VAL A 9 -0.85 -2.42 -11.11
N GLN A 10 -1.73 -2.99 -11.95
CA GLN A 10 -3.16 -3.03 -11.66
C GLN A 10 -3.46 -3.82 -10.37
N GLN A 11 -2.83 -4.98 -10.20
CA GLN A 11 -2.98 -5.78 -8.98
C GLN A 11 -2.49 -5.02 -7.74
N ALA A 12 -1.38 -4.29 -7.86
CA ALA A 12 -0.85 -3.48 -6.77
C ALA A 12 -1.79 -2.33 -6.37
N ILE A 13 -2.42 -1.67 -7.35
CA ILE A 13 -3.47 -0.67 -7.10
C ILE A 13 -4.60 -1.31 -6.28
N ASP A 14 -5.17 -2.40 -6.77
CA ASP A 14 -6.31 -3.08 -6.14
C ASP A 14 -5.98 -3.61 -4.74
N ALA A 15 -4.73 -4.00 -4.49
CA ALA A 15 -4.26 -4.42 -3.18
C ALA A 15 -4.09 -3.24 -2.22
N SER A 16 -3.51 -2.14 -2.69
CA SER A 16 -3.28 -0.93 -1.87
C SER A 16 -4.56 -0.27 -1.38
N GLU A 17 -5.61 -0.27 -2.20
CA GLU A 17 -6.94 0.22 -1.79
C GLU A 17 -7.55 -0.59 -0.65
N ARG A 18 -7.12 -1.85 -0.49
CA ARG A 18 -7.64 -2.80 0.50
C ARG A 18 -6.70 -3.03 1.67
N TRP A 19 -5.58 -2.29 1.80
CA TRP A 19 -4.63 -2.50 2.89
C TRP A 19 -5.29 -2.43 4.28
N ALA A 20 -6.28 -1.57 4.50
CA ALA A 20 -6.97 -1.50 5.79
C ALA A 20 -7.98 -2.65 6.02
N GLU A 21 -8.37 -3.36 4.97
CA GLU A 21 -9.34 -4.46 5.00
C GLU A 21 -8.66 -5.83 5.10
N THR A 22 -7.69 -6.09 4.21
CA THR A 22 -6.94 -7.36 4.18
C THR A 22 -5.80 -7.35 5.20
N GLY A 23 -5.24 -6.16 5.45
CA GLY A 23 -4.28 -5.86 6.50
C GLY A 23 -3.14 -6.85 6.67
N TRP A 24 -2.58 -6.82 7.87
CA TRP A 24 -1.45 -7.64 8.30
C TRP A 24 -1.41 -7.65 9.84
N PRO A 25 -0.81 -8.67 10.47
CA PRO A 25 -0.74 -8.73 11.93
C PRO A 25 0.04 -7.53 12.50
N VAL A 26 -0.66 -6.66 13.21
CA VAL A 26 -0.07 -5.56 14.00
C VAL A 26 -0.54 -5.69 15.44
N ALA A 27 0.39 -5.53 16.38
CA ALA A 27 0.11 -5.66 17.80
C ALA A 27 -0.05 -4.29 18.45
N PHE A 28 -1.02 -4.17 19.37
CA PHE A 28 -1.33 -2.91 20.06
C PHE A 28 -1.38 -3.09 21.58
N GLY A 29 -1.05 -2.00 22.29
CA GLY A 29 -1.04 -1.94 23.75
C GLY A 29 0.02 -2.80 24.42
N SER A 30 0.09 -2.73 25.75
CA SER A 30 1.12 -3.42 26.56
C SER A 30 1.04 -4.95 26.53
N ARG A 31 -0.07 -5.51 26.06
CA ARG A 31 -0.28 -6.96 25.93
C ARG A 31 -0.04 -7.48 24.50
N ASN A 32 0.43 -6.62 23.58
CA ASN A 32 0.67 -6.97 22.17
C ASN A 32 -0.53 -7.67 21.51
N VAL A 33 -1.73 -7.12 21.70
CA VAL A 33 -2.94 -7.71 21.12
C VAL A 33 -2.91 -7.52 19.61
N SER A 34 -2.94 -8.61 18.85
CA SER A 34 -2.98 -8.56 17.39
C SER A 34 -4.33 -8.04 16.91
N VAL A 35 -4.30 -6.99 16.07
CA VAL A 35 -5.47 -6.39 15.44
C VAL A 35 -5.13 -6.19 13.96
N PRO A 36 -5.47 -7.14 13.08
CA PRO A 36 -4.97 -7.22 11.72
C PRO A 36 -5.76 -6.40 10.69
N SER A 37 -6.80 -5.66 11.07
CA SER A 37 -7.57 -4.83 10.14
C SER A 37 -8.28 -3.66 10.81
N LEU A 38 -8.73 -2.69 10.01
CA LEU A 38 -9.57 -1.58 10.47
C LEU A 38 -10.86 -2.08 11.11
N LYS A 39 -11.50 -3.07 10.47
CA LYS A 39 -12.75 -3.67 10.96
C LYS A 39 -12.57 -4.26 12.35
N GLU A 40 -11.47 -4.97 12.59
CA GLU A 40 -11.18 -5.54 13.90
C GLU A 40 -10.84 -4.48 14.94
N ALA A 41 -10.12 -3.43 14.55
CA ALA A 41 -9.86 -2.29 15.43
C ALA A 41 -11.16 -1.56 15.85
N GLU A 42 -12.11 -1.42 14.93
CA GLU A 42 -13.41 -0.81 15.21
C GLU A 42 -14.34 -1.72 16.02
N ALA A 43 -14.13 -3.04 15.99
CA ALA A 43 -14.88 -4.03 16.76
C ALA A 43 -14.39 -4.18 18.22
N LEU A 44 -13.18 -3.72 18.55
CA LEU A 44 -12.63 -3.78 19.92
C LEU A 44 -13.60 -3.16 20.95
N PRO A 45 -13.69 -3.62 22.20
CA PRO A 45 -14.50 -2.93 23.20
C PRO A 45 -14.10 -1.45 23.37
N ARG A 46 -15.06 -0.55 23.61
CA ARG A 46 -14.75 0.88 23.89
C ARG A 46 -13.87 1.08 25.13
N THR A 47 -13.87 0.09 26.03
CA THR A 47 -13.03 0.04 27.23
C THR A 47 -11.60 -0.43 26.97
N ALA A 48 -11.29 -0.95 25.77
CA ALA A 48 -9.94 -1.35 25.42
C ALA A 48 -9.06 -0.11 25.27
N VAL A 49 -8.07 0.04 26.15
CA VAL A 49 -7.19 1.23 26.24
C VAL A 49 -6.47 1.53 24.93
N PHE A 50 -6.12 0.49 24.16
CA PHE A 50 -5.42 0.61 22.86
C PHE A 50 -6.36 0.74 21.65
N ARG A 51 -7.70 0.76 21.83
CA ARG A 51 -8.64 0.83 20.71
C ARG A 51 -8.40 2.05 19.83
N ARG A 52 -8.21 3.22 20.44
CA ARG A 52 -8.01 4.48 19.70
C ARG A 52 -6.73 4.44 18.86
N GLU A 53 -5.66 3.87 19.41
CA GLU A 53 -4.40 3.66 18.72
C GLU A 53 -4.58 2.73 17.50
N ALA A 54 -5.21 1.57 17.71
CA ALA A 54 -5.47 0.61 16.63
C ALA A 54 -6.33 1.21 15.50
N VAL A 55 -7.41 1.91 15.83
CA VAL A 55 -8.28 2.56 14.84
C VAL A 55 -7.52 3.64 14.06
N ASN A 56 -6.73 4.46 14.75
CA ASN A 56 -5.97 5.52 14.10
C ASN A 56 -4.89 4.96 13.16
N TYR A 57 -4.19 3.90 13.58
CA TYR A 57 -3.23 3.21 12.73
C TYR A 57 -3.88 2.72 11.43
N TRP A 58 -4.98 1.98 11.54
CA TRP A 58 -5.63 1.41 10.36
C TRP A 58 -6.30 2.45 9.46
N LYS A 59 -6.77 3.58 10.01
CA LYS A 59 -7.20 4.72 9.21
C LYS A 59 -6.04 5.37 8.46
N GLN A 60 -4.87 5.48 9.08
CA GLN A 60 -3.67 5.96 8.39
C GLN A 60 -3.25 5.01 7.27
N VAL A 61 -3.32 3.70 7.51
CA VAL A 61 -3.08 2.68 6.47
C VAL A 61 -4.07 2.83 5.31
N GLN A 62 -5.36 3.04 5.59
CA GLN A 62 -6.38 3.26 4.56
C GLN A 62 -6.07 4.48 3.69
N LEU A 63 -5.79 5.62 4.31
CA LEU A 63 -5.47 6.86 3.59
C LEU A 63 -4.20 6.69 2.75
N THR A 64 -3.16 6.11 3.35
CA THR A 64 -1.87 5.91 2.66
C THR A 64 -2.00 4.91 1.51
N GLY A 65 -2.80 3.86 1.67
CA GLY A 65 -3.12 2.90 0.61
C GLY A 65 -3.88 3.55 -0.55
N ALA A 66 -4.84 4.41 -0.26
CA ALA A 66 -5.56 5.19 -1.29
C ALA A 66 -4.63 6.15 -2.04
N ASP A 67 -3.69 6.80 -1.34
CA ASP A 67 -2.68 7.67 -1.95
C ASP A 67 -1.68 6.88 -2.83
N ALA A 68 -1.29 5.68 -2.40
CA ALA A 68 -0.50 4.73 -3.19
C ALA A 68 -1.23 4.27 -4.45
N ALA A 69 -2.51 3.90 -4.33
CA ALA A 69 -3.36 3.56 -5.46
C ALA A 69 -3.49 4.72 -6.46
N ALA A 70 -3.64 5.95 -5.98
CA ALA A 70 -3.74 7.14 -6.82
C ALA A 70 -2.45 7.40 -7.62
N SER A 71 -1.28 7.23 -6.98
CA SER A 71 0.02 7.26 -7.65
C SER A 71 0.18 6.10 -8.64
N GLY A 72 -0.23 4.89 -8.27
CA GLY A 72 -0.21 3.70 -9.12
C GLY A 72 -1.05 3.87 -10.39
N ARG A 73 -2.21 4.51 -10.30
CA ARG A 73 -3.04 4.88 -11.47
C ARG A 73 -2.34 5.87 -12.42
N LYS A 74 -1.43 6.71 -11.92
CA LYS A 74 -0.60 7.56 -12.79
C LYS A 74 0.46 6.71 -13.50
N ALA A 75 1.13 5.82 -12.78
CA ALA A 75 2.09 4.88 -13.36
C ALA A 75 1.45 4.00 -14.44
N LEU A 76 0.27 3.45 -14.18
CA LEU A 76 -0.48 2.62 -15.12
C LEU A 76 -0.79 3.36 -16.44
N ARG A 77 -1.17 4.64 -16.35
CA ARG A 77 -1.44 5.48 -17.53
C ARG A 77 -0.16 5.72 -18.33
N ALA A 78 0.94 6.05 -17.66
CA ALA A 78 2.24 6.26 -18.29
C ALA A 78 2.75 4.98 -18.99
N LEU A 79 2.64 3.82 -18.35
CA LEU A 79 3.01 2.53 -18.94
C LEU A 79 2.20 2.20 -20.20
N LYS A 80 0.89 2.50 -20.21
CA LYS A 80 0.03 2.33 -21.39
C LYS A 80 0.42 3.27 -22.54
N GLN A 81 1.03 4.41 -22.24
CA GLN A 81 1.54 5.37 -23.21
C GLN A 81 2.98 5.05 -23.65
N GLY A 82 3.64 4.08 -23.02
CA GLY A 82 5.04 3.75 -23.29
C GLY A 82 6.04 4.68 -22.61
N ASP A 83 5.59 5.58 -21.74
CA ASP A 83 6.43 6.55 -21.03
C ASP A 83 6.99 5.93 -19.74
N LEU A 84 8.19 5.33 -19.85
CA LEU A 84 8.86 4.66 -18.74
C LEU A 84 9.38 5.63 -17.67
N GLU A 85 9.80 6.84 -18.06
CA GLU A 85 10.32 7.83 -17.10
C GLU A 85 9.19 8.33 -16.20
N LEU A 86 8.05 8.69 -16.79
CA LEU A 86 6.87 9.11 -16.03
C LEU A 86 6.32 7.96 -15.17
N ALA A 87 6.35 6.73 -15.69
CA ALA A 87 5.96 5.56 -14.93
C ALA A 87 6.88 5.34 -13.71
N ALA A 88 8.20 5.43 -13.89
CA ALA A 88 9.18 5.31 -12.81
C ALA A 88 8.97 6.39 -11.74
N GLY A 89 8.76 7.64 -12.14
CA GLY A 89 8.46 8.74 -11.22
C GLY A 89 7.20 8.48 -10.39
N ALA A 90 6.12 8.01 -11.01
CA ALA A 90 4.90 7.65 -10.30
C ALA A 90 5.07 6.45 -9.35
N LEU A 91 5.83 5.42 -9.75
CA LEU A 91 6.14 4.27 -8.90
C LEU A 91 7.06 4.62 -7.73
N TYR A 92 7.94 5.60 -7.89
CA TYR A 92 8.74 6.15 -6.78
C TYR A 92 7.84 6.69 -5.65
N PHE A 93 6.77 7.40 -5.98
CA PHE A 93 5.83 7.88 -4.97
C PHE A 93 5.09 6.73 -4.29
N CYS A 94 4.71 5.69 -5.04
CA CYS A 94 4.06 4.50 -4.48
C CYS A 94 4.94 3.82 -3.43
N ARG A 95 6.24 3.61 -3.73
CA ARG A 95 7.17 3.01 -2.74
C ARG A 95 7.41 3.93 -1.53
N TYR A 96 7.39 5.25 -1.73
CA TYR A 96 7.54 6.21 -0.63
C TYR A 96 6.36 6.13 0.33
N GLN A 97 5.14 6.00 -0.21
CA GLN A 97 3.91 5.78 0.56
C GLN A 97 3.89 4.41 1.25
N GLU A 98 4.47 3.38 0.62
CA GLU A 98 4.61 2.04 1.19
C GLU A 98 5.64 1.97 2.32
N ALA A 99 6.66 2.85 2.31
CA ALA A 99 7.83 2.76 3.20
C ALA A 99 7.51 2.60 4.70
N PRO A 100 6.51 3.29 5.28
CA PRO A 100 6.13 3.11 6.69
C PRO A 100 5.64 1.69 7.02
N PHE A 101 5.24 0.92 6.00
CA PHE A 101 4.69 -0.44 6.10
C PHE A 101 5.58 -1.48 5.41
N ALA A 102 6.84 -1.14 5.11
CA ALA A 102 7.76 -1.99 4.35
C ALA A 102 8.02 -3.38 4.99
N SER A 103 7.83 -3.50 6.31
CA SER A 103 7.89 -4.78 7.03
C SER A 103 6.73 -5.73 6.68
N SER A 104 5.65 -5.18 6.13
CA SER A 104 4.38 -5.88 5.88
C SER A 104 4.02 -5.95 4.39
N THR A 105 4.47 -4.98 3.59
CA THR A 105 4.27 -4.96 2.13
C THR A 105 5.52 -4.42 1.42
N SER A 106 5.85 -5.00 0.26
CA SER A 106 7.00 -4.59 -0.58
C SER A 106 6.63 -4.56 -2.07
N THR A 107 5.34 -4.44 -2.35
CA THR A 107 4.75 -4.56 -3.69
C THR A 107 5.25 -3.45 -4.60
N TRP A 108 5.22 -2.21 -4.10
CA TRP A 108 5.55 -1.05 -4.92
C TRP A 108 7.05 -0.91 -5.16
N THR A 109 7.87 -1.33 -4.18
CA THR A 109 9.33 -1.37 -4.34
C THR A 109 9.74 -2.29 -5.49
N LYS A 110 9.20 -3.51 -5.54
CA LYS A 110 9.51 -4.48 -6.61
C LYS A 110 9.11 -3.97 -8.00
N LEU A 111 7.96 -3.31 -8.09
CA LEU A 111 7.48 -2.72 -9.34
C LEU A 111 8.35 -1.56 -9.82
N TYR A 112 8.79 -0.71 -8.91
CA TYR A 112 9.71 0.38 -9.20
C TYR A 112 11.03 -0.14 -9.77
N ASP A 113 11.63 -1.12 -9.11
CA ASP A 113 12.90 -1.72 -9.55
C ASP A 113 12.74 -2.40 -10.92
N ALA A 114 11.62 -3.08 -11.17
CA ALA A 114 11.31 -3.71 -12.45
C ALA A 114 11.19 -2.68 -13.60
N VAL A 115 10.66 -1.48 -13.33
CA VAL A 115 10.59 -0.40 -14.33
C VAL A 115 11.97 0.19 -14.59
N LEU A 116 12.74 0.48 -13.54
CA LEU A 116 14.10 1.02 -13.72
C LEU A 116 14.98 0.10 -14.55
N ASN A 117 14.93 -1.22 -14.28
CA ASN A 117 15.69 -2.21 -15.04
C ASN A 117 15.29 -2.30 -16.53
N LYS A 118 14.10 -1.83 -16.90
CA LYS A 118 13.64 -1.76 -18.30
C LYS A 118 13.95 -0.43 -18.98
N ALA A 119 14.21 0.62 -18.20
CA ALA A 119 14.55 1.95 -18.69
C ALA A 119 16.07 2.14 -18.90
N ALA A 120 16.89 1.31 -18.26
CA ALA A 120 18.35 1.23 -18.43
C ALA A 120 18.72 0.42 -19.68
#